data_AF-G3B1Z7-F1
#
_entry.id   AF-G3B1Z7-F1
#
_cell.length_a   1.000
_cell.length_b   1.000
_cell.length_c   1.000
_cell.angle_alpha   90.00
_cell.angle_beta   90.00
_cell.angle_gamma   90.00
#
_symmetry.space_group_name_H-M   'P 1'
#
loop_
_entity.id
_entity.type
_entity.pdbx_description
1 polymer ?
#
loop_
_entity_poly.entity_id
_entity_poly.type
_entity_poly.pdbx_seq_one_letter_code
_entity_poly.pdbx_strand_id
1 'polypeptide(L)'
;MSLLTRTRLSLQAWEATRYAAGNVRCVSSTPTPVRLRFFTKDNCMLCHTAKQTMNNAVDATMAPVTVEIVDITHHDNTEWWDKYCYDIPVLHVEGGAKSVIFMHKLFKNKILEAIDEVQNGSNSSPL
;
A
#
# COMPACT_ATOMS: atom_id res chain seq x y z
N MET A 1 -52.23 -48.53 -49.19
CA MET A 1 -52.27 -47.18 -48.61
C MET A 1 -51.13 -47.05 -47.61
N SER A 2 -50.26 -46.06 -47.86
CA SER A 2 -49.20 -45.47 -47.04
C SER A 2 -48.28 -46.31 -46.16
N LEU A 3 -47.02 -46.35 -46.63
CA LEU A 3 -45.79 -46.33 -45.84
C LEU A 3 -45.81 -45.16 -44.84
N LEU A 4 -45.40 -45.38 -43.60
CA LEU A 4 -44.80 -44.34 -42.76
C LEU A 4 -43.55 -44.89 -42.10
N THR A 5 -42.43 -44.56 -42.74
CA THR A 5 -41.09 -44.51 -42.20
C THR A 5 -41.06 -43.61 -40.96
N ARG A 6 -40.21 -43.97 -39.98
CA ARG A 6 -39.61 -42.98 -39.08
C ARG A 6 -38.29 -43.52 -38.53
N THR A 7 -37.25 -43.26 -39.32
CA THR A 7 -35.85 -43.26 -38.90
C THR A 7 -35.66 -42.25 -37.76
N ARG A 8 -34.92 -42.64 -36.73
CA ARG A 8 -34.32 -41.71 -35.77
C ARG A 8 -32.83 -42.02 -35.68
N LEU A 9 -32.07 -41.45 -36.60
CA LEU A 9 -30.66 -41.17 -36.37
C LEU A 9 -30.60 -39.96 -35.43
N SER A 10 -29.94 -40.12 -34.29
CA SER A 10 -29.34 -39.00 -33.55
C SER A 10 -27.99 -39.51 -33.07
N LEU A 11 -26.94 -39.23 -33.85
CA LEU A 11 -26.02 -38.13 -33.61
C LEU A 11 -25.14 -38.39 -32.38
N GLN A 12 -24.03 -39.07 -32.67
CA GLN A 12 -22.67 -38.71 -32.27
C GLN A 12 -22.52 -38.21 -30.82
N ALA A 13 -22.03 -39.11 -29.98
CA ALA A 13 -21.29 -38.77 -28.78
C ALA A 13 -20.13 -37.84 -29.17
N TRP A 14 -20.21 -36.59 -28.74
CA TRP A 14 -19.09 -35.66 -28.76
C TRP A 14 -18.25 -35.98 -27.53
N GLU A 15 -17.14 -36.67 -27.75
CA GLU A 15 -16.12 -36.86 -26.72
C GLU A 15 -15.51 -35.49 -26.40
N ALA A 16 -15.90 -34.93 -25.25
CA ALA A 16 -15.33 -33.70 -24.76
C ALA A 16 -13.85 -33.92 -24.42
N THR A 17 -13.02 -33.33 -25.28
CA THR A 17 -11.57 -33.21 -25.17
C THR A 17 -11.15 -32.87 -23.75
N ARG A 18 -10.23 -33.67 -23.19
CA ARG A 18 -9.54 -33.40 -21.92
C ARG A 18 -8.80 -32.06 -22.02
N TYR A 19 -9.37 -31.00 -21.47
CA TYR A 19 -8.65 -29.74 -21.30
C TYR A 19 -7.83 -29.84 -20.02
N ALA A 20 -6.50 -29.89 -20.17
CA ALA A 20 -5.57 -29.89 -19.05
C ALA A 20 -5.70 -28.57 -18.28
N ALA A 21 -6.18 -28.65 -17.04
CA ALA A 21 -6.19 -27.53 -16.10
C ALA A 21 -4.74 -27.19 -15.74
N GLY A 22 -4.16 -26.22 -16.45
CA GLY A 22 -2.91 -25.59 -16.06
C GLY A 22 -3.07 -24.88 -14.72
N ASN A 23 -2.11 -25.11 -13.81
CA ASN A 23 -2.08 -24.54 -12.47
C ASN A 23 -1.85 -23.01 -12.53
N VAL A 24 -2.90 -22.22 -12.76
CA VAL A 24 -2.83 -20.76 -12.58
C VAL A 24 -2.82 -20.49 -11.08
N ARG A 25 -1.63 -20.27 -10.52
CA ARG A 25 -1.50 -19.68 -9.18
C ARG A 25 -1.74 -18.18 -9.30
N CYS A 26 -2.95 -17.75 -8.99
CA CYS A 26 -3.20 -16.34 -8.71
C CYS A 26 -2.38 -15.98 -7.47
N VAL A 27 -1.26 -15.28 -7.63
CA VAL A 27 -0.56 -14.66 -6.51
C VAL A 27 -1.40 -13.46 -6.11
N SER A 28 -2.26 -13.62 -5.11
CA SER A 28 -2.91 -12.49 -4.47
C SER A 28 -1.82 -11.72 -3.71
N SER A 29 -1.18 -10.75 -4.36
CA SER A 29 -0.29 -9.82 -3.67
C SER A 29 -1.16 -8.91 -2.80
N THR A 30 -1.32 -9.27 -1.52
CA THR A 30 -1.89 -8.34 -0.54
C THR A 30 -0.98 -7.10 -0.50
N PRO A 31 -1.53 -5.89 -0.67
CA PRO A 31 -0.74 -4.67 -0.55
C PRO A 31 -0.04 -4.69 0.81
N THR A 32 1.27 -4.41 0.83
CA THR A 32 1.99 -4.31 2.09
C THR A 32 1.40 -3.14 2.89
N PRO A 33 1.06 -3.35 4.18
CA PRO A 33 0.52 -2.29 5.00
C PRO A 33 1.60 -1.22 5.21
N VAL A 34 1.24 0.04 4.93
CA VAL A 34 2.14 1.19 5.13
C VAL A 34 1.79 1.87 6.45
N ARG A 35 2.79 2.13 7.27
CA ARG A 35 2.68 2.88 8.54
C ARG A 35 3.41 4.20 8.41
N LEU A 36 2.71 5.28 8.73
CA LEU A 36 3.24 6.63 8.82
C LEU A 36 3.33 7.03 10.30
N ARG A 37 4.53 7.32 10.80
CA ARG A 37 4.73 7.86 12.16
C ARG A 37 5.20 9.30 12.07
N PHE A 38 4.36 10.24 12.51
CA PHE A 38 4.63 11.68 12.47
C PHE A 38 4.98 12.19 13.87
N PHE A 39 6.22 12.63 14.04
CA PHE A 39 6.73 13.20 15.28
C PHE A 39 6.52 14.71 15.28
N THR A 40 5.80 15.19 16.29
CA THR A 40 5.41 16.59 16.46
C THR A 40 5.61 17.04 17.89
N LYS A 41 5.51 18.35 18.11
CA LYS A 41 5.55 19.00 19.42
C LYS A 41 4.61 20.20 19.44
N ASP A 42 4.12 20.54 20.63
CA ASP A 42 3.36 21.76 20.87
C ASP A 42 4.15 23.04 20.56
N ASN A 43 3.44 24.09 20.11
CA ASN A 43 4.02 25.38 19.72
C ASN A 43 5.06 25.31 18.58
N CYS A 44 4.92 24.35 17.66
CA CYS A 44 5.76 24.21 16.48
C CYS A 44 5.03 24.64 15.20
N MET A 45 5.37 25.82 14.66
CA MET A 45 4.76 26.36 13.43
C MET A 45 5.00 25.45 12.21
N LEU A 46 6.21 24.90 12.09
CA LEU A 46 6.57 24.00 10.98
C LEU A 46 5.77 22.69 11.02
N CYS A 47 5.46 22.20 12.21
CA CYS A 47 4.72 20.97 12.41
C CYS A 47 3.26 21.08 11.93
N HIS A 48 2.66 22.27 12.01
CA HIS A 48 1.31 22.51 11.49
C HIS A 48 1.25 22.33 9.96
N THR A 49 2.14 22.99 9.23
CA THR A 49 2.23 22.87 7.76
C THR A 49 2.60 21.45 7.32
N ALA A 50 3.50 20.80 8.06
CA ALA A 50 3.90 19.43 7.80
C ALA A 50 2.72 18.44 7.98
N LYS A 51 1.93 18.60 9.06
CA LYS A 51 0.72 17.79 9.30
C LYS A 51 -0.31 17.95 8.19
N GLN A 52 -0.55 19.17 7.73
CA GLN A 52 -1.44 19.42 6.58
C GLN A 52 -0.91 18.74 5.31
N THR A 53 0.39 18.86 5.05
CA THR A 53 1.02 18.25 3.87
C THR A 53 0.93 16.72 3.90
N MET A 54 1.16 16.11 5.06
CA MET A 54 1.00 14.67 5.28
C MET A 54 -0.45 14.24 5.06
N ASN A 55 -1.43 14.91 5.67
CA ASN A 55 -2.86 14.59 5.47
C ASN A 55 -3.24 14.68 3.99
N ASN A 56 -2.81 15.74 3.30
CA ASN A 56 -3.04 15.90 1.86
C ASN A 56 -2.40 14.80 1.00
N ALA A 57 -1.32 14.16 1.47
CA ALA A 57 -0.69 13.03 0.80
C ALA A 57 -1.48 11.73 1.08
N VAL A 58 -1.91 11.53 2.33
CA VAL A 58 -2.74 10.39 2.74
C VAL A 58 -4.08 10.40 2.00
N ASP A 59 -4.75 11.56 1.92
CA ASP A 59 -6.03 11.71 1.22
C ASP A 59 -5.89 11.50 -0.31
N ALA A 60 -4.70 11.75 -0.86
CA ALA A 60 -4.44 11.60 -2.28
C ALA A 60 -4.07 10.16 -2.67
N THR A 61 -3.62 9.33 -1.72
CA THR A 61 -3.29 7.93 -1.99
C THR A 61 -4.49 7.03 -1.79
N MET A 62 -4.60 6.01 -2.64
CA MET A 62 -5.62 4.94 -2.49
C MET A 62 -5.08 3.77 -1.65
N ALA A 63 -3.82 3.87 -1.20
CA ALA A 63 -3.16 2.88 -0.37
C ALA A 63 -3.81 2.76 1.02
N PRO A 64 -3.90 1.54 1.59
CA PRO A 64 -4.20 1.38 3.00
C PRO A 64 -3.00 1.87 3.83
N VAL A 65 -3.12 3.07 4.40
CA VAL A 65 -2.09 3.70 5.24
C VAL A 65 -2.60 3.86 6.66
N THR A 66 -1.79 3.47 7.63
CA THR A 66 -2.04 3.74 9.06
C THR A 66 -1.22 4.94 9.50
N VAL A 67 -1.86 5.99 10.01
CA VAL A 67 -1.18 7.20 10.49
C VAL A 67 -1.17 7.21 12.02
N GLU A 68 0.03 7.38 12.58
CA GLU A 68 0.28 7.53 14.01
C GLU A 68 0.95 8.89 14.24
N ILE A 69 0.40 9.66 15.17
CA ILE A 69 0.94 10.97 15.56
C ILE A 69 1.55 10.82 16.94
N VAL A 70 2.84 11.09 17.04
CA VAL A 70 3.62 10.98 18.29
C VAL A 70 4.02 12.37 18.73
N ASP A 71 3.56 12.78 19.91
CA ASP A 71 4.02 14.00 20.56
C ASP A 71 5.31 13.70 21.34
N ILE A 72 6.42 14.28 20.90
CA ILE A 72 7.73 14.08 21.52
C ILE A 72 7.87 14.82 22.86
N THR A 73 6.96 15.73 23.20
CA THR A 73 6.98 16.42 24.50
C THR A 73 6.43 15.55 25.63
N HIS A 74 5.72 14.48 25.30
CA HIS A 74 5.16 13.58 26.29
C HIS A 74 6.27 12.85 27.06
N HIS A 75 6.11 12.73 28.38
CA HIS A 75 7.12 12.10 29.25
C HIS A 75 7.42 10.64 28.89
N ASP A 76 6.43 9.90 28.38
CA ASP A 76 6.62 8.53 27.89
C ASP A 76 7.48 8.44 26.60
N ASN A 77 7.66 9.55 25.89
CA ASN A 77 8.35 9.63 24.60
C ASN A 77 9.72 10.32 24.70
N THR A 78 10.34 10.30 25.88
CA THR A 78 11.65 10.93 26.13
C THR A 78 12.76 10.46 25.18
N GLU A 79 12.71 9.19 24.74
CA GLU A 79 13.63 8.67 23.72
C GLU A 79 13.55 9.46 22.38
N TRP A 80 12.35 9.90 21.99
CA TRP A 80 12.11 10.63 20.75
C TRP A 80 12.46 12.10 20.91
N TRP A 81 12.28 12.65 22.11
CA TRP A 81 12.75 13.97 22.45
C TRP A 81 14.26 14.09 22.27
N ASP A 82 15.03 13.20 22.88
CA ASP A 82 16.50 13.22 22.81
C ASP A 82 17.00 13.09 21.37
N LYS A 83 16.27 12.35 20.53
CA LYS A 83 16.65 12.10 19.14
C LYS A 83 16.26 13.22 18.17
N TYR A 84 15.08 13.83 18.35
CA TYR A 84 14.48 14.69 17.32
C TYR A 84 14.11 16.10 17.80
N CYS A 85 14.44 16.49 19.04
CA CYS A 85 14.06 17.80 19.59
C CYS A 85 14.42 19.00 18.70
N TYR A 86 15.51 18.92 17.92
CA TYR A 86 15.95 19.98 17.01
C TYR A 86 15.56 19.76 15.54
N ASP A 87 15.07 18.58 15.18
CA ASP A 87 14.83 18.18 13.79
C ASP A 87 13.35 18.00 13.42
N ILE A 88 12.45 18.21 14.37
CA ILE A 88 11.00 18.21 14.12
C ILE A 88 10.59 19.27 13.09
N PRO A 89 9.60 18.99 12.23
CA PRO A 89 8.81 17.77 12.17
C PRO A 89 9.53 16.61 11.46
N VAL A 90 9.36 15.38 11.99
CA VAL A 90 9.91 14.15 11.41
C VAL A 90 8.78 13.21 11.00
N LEU A 91 8.87 12.60 9.82
CA LEU A 91 7.92 11.60 9.34
C LEU A 91 8.66 10.32 8.97
N HIS A 92 8.27 9.21 9.59
CA HIS A 92 8.70 7.88 9.17
C HIS A 92 7.64 7.25 8.28
N VAL A 93 8.06 6.69 7.15
CA VAL A 93 7.25 5.89 6.24
C VAL A 93 7.79 4.47 6.24
N GLU A 94 7.02 3.53 6.77
CA GLU A 94 7.45 2.15 6.99
C GLU A 94 6.52 1.17 6.26
N GLY A 95 7.07 0.15 5.63
CA GLY A 95 6.27 -0.94 5.07
C GLY A 95 7.12 -2.09 4.55
N GLY A 96 6.71 -3.30 4.88
CA GLY A 96 7.49 -4.51 4.59
C GLY A 96 8.92 -4.40 5.14
N ALA A 97 9.91 -4.43 4.24
CA ALA A 97 11.33 -4.36 4.57
C ALA A 97 11.97 -2.97 4.33
N LYS A 98 11.20 -1.97 3.91
CA LYS A 98 11.71 -0.62 3.58
C LYS A 98 11.18 0.42 4.56
N SER A 99 12.03 1.38 4.89
CA SER A 99 11.68 2.54 5.73
C SER A 99 12.34 3.80 5.21
N VAL A 100 11.58 4.88 5.06
CA VAL A 100 12.06 6.20 4.64
C VAL A 100 11.78 7.21 5.75
N ILE A 101 12.75 8.07 6.04
CA ILE A 101 12.64 9.11 7.09
C ILE A 101 12.77 10.48 6.44
N PHE A 102 11.84 11.37 6.74
CA PHE A 102 11.85 12.78 6.35
C PHE A 102 12.02 13.67 7.57
N MET A 103 12.86 14.70 7.48
CA MET A 103 13.17 15.63 8.57
C MET A 103 13.06 17.08 8.07
N HIS A 104 12.75 18.01 8.98
CA HIS A 104 12.60 19.47 8.77
C HIS A 104 11.50 19.93 7.81
N LYS A 105 11.34 19.30 6.65
CA LYS A 105 10.38 19.67 5.60
C LYS A 105 9.73 18.44 4.98
N LEU A 106 8.42 18.51 4.87
CA LEU A 106 7.61 17.51 4.19
C LEU A 106 7.11 18.08 2.86
N PHE A 107 7.26 17.30 1.80
CA PHE A 107 6.71 17.61 0.48
C PHE A 107 5.74 16.50 0.08
N LYS A 108 4.52 16.88 -0.29
CA LYS A 108 3.45 15.93 -0.69
C LYS A 108 3.96 14.90 -1.71
N ASN A 109 4.61 15.36 -2.77
CA ASN A 109 5.07 14.50 -3.86
C ASN A 109 6.10 13.46 -3.39
N LYS A 110 6.98 13.85 -2.46
CA LYS A 110 8.01 12.95 -1.90
C LYS A 110 7.42 11.91 -0.95
N ILE A 111 6.38 12.27 -0.22
CA ILE A 111 5.65 11.32 0.63
C ILE A 111 4.94 10.29 -0.24
N LEU A 112 4.28 10.71 -1.32
CA LEU A 112 3.61 9.80 -2.25
C LEU A 112 4.61 8.84 -2.90
N GLU A 113 5.72 9.36 -3.42
CA GLU A 113 6.81 8.55 -3.99
C GLU A 113 7.31 7.51 -2.97
N ALA A 114 7.55 7.90 -1.71
CA ALA A 114 8.00 6.97 -0.68
C ALA A 114 6.94 5.91 -0.32
N ILE A 115 5.65 6.27 -0.28
CA ILE A 115 4.56 5.29 -0.06
C ILE A 115 4.58 4.26 -1.18
N ASP A 116 4.67 4.69 -2.44
CA ASP A 116 4.70 3.81 -3.60
C ASP A 116 5.94 2.91 -3.62
N GLU A 117 7.12 3.45 -3.26
CA GLU A 117 8.38 2.69 -3.18
C GLU A 117 8.35 1.60 -2.09
N VAL A 118 7.73 1.92 -0.96
CA VAL A 118 7.57 1.02 0.18
C VAL A 118 6.52 -0.06 -0.13
N GLN A 119 5.44 0.28 -0.84
CA GLN A 119 4.44 -0.68 -1.29
C GLN A 119 4.96 -1.65 -2.36
N ASN A 120 5.67 -1.12 -3.35
CA ASN A 120 6.17 -1.89 -4.49
C ASN A 120 7.50 -2.60 -4.23
N GLY A 121 8.06 -2.45 -3.02
CA GLY A 121 9.32 -3.05 -2.60
C GLY A 121 9.39 -4.59 -2.63
N SER A 122 8.32 -5.28 -3.06
CA SER A 122 8.34 -6.70 -3.39
C SER A 122 8.68 -7.03 -4.85
N ASN A 123 8.71 -6.08 -5.82
CA ASN A 123 9.03 -6.35 -7.24
C ASN A 123 9.50 -5.13 -8.07
N SER A 124 10.36 -4.25 -7.57
CA SER A 124 10.99 -3.23 -8.42
C SER A 124 12.51 -3.41 -8.52
N SER A 125 12.93 -4.32 -9.41
CA SER A 125 14.25 -4.23 -10.03
C SER A 125 14.26 -3.04 -11.01
N PRO A 126 15.23 -2.12 -10.94
CA PRO A 126 15.45 -1.16 -12.00
C PRO A 126 15.97 -1.89 -13.25
N LEU A 127 15.43 -1.51 -14.42
CA LEU A 127 15.93 -1.89 -15.74
C LEU A 127 17.34 -1.36 -16.00
#